data_AF-A0A962C6Y6-F1
#
_entry.id   AF-A0A962C6Y6-F1
#
_cell.length_a   1.000
_cell.length_b   1.000
_cell.length_c   1.000
_cell.angle_alpha   90.00
_cell.angle_beta   90.00
_cell.angle_gamma   90.00
#
_symmetry.space_group_name_H-M   'P 1'
#
loop_
_entity.id
_entity.type
_entity.pdbx_description
1 polymer ?
#
loop_
_entity_poly.entity_id
_entity_poly.type
_entity_poly.pdbx_seq_one_letter_code
_entity_poly.pdbx_strand_id
1 'polypeptide(L)'
;MNRPAAFMGKSNRFISAGIVGVVIALLLLSVVFGSWYTVDQGERGVKLRYGAIVGIAEPGLNFKVPFVDTVEHVSVQNQTILYDRLESYSKDQ
;
A
#
# COMPACT_ATOMS: atom_id res chain seq x y z
N MET A 1 60.30 21.07 13.79
CA MET A 1 59.35 20.03 13.36
C MET A 1 58.15 20.03 14.30
N ASN A 2 56.98 20.57 13.90
CA ASN A 2 55.75 20.45 14.68
C ASN A 2 54.69 19.75 13.83
N ARG A 3 54.31 18.52 14.20
CA ARG A 3 53.21 17.79 13.57
C ARG A 3 51.92 18.15 14.33
N PRO A 4 50.85 18.63 13.68
CA PRO A 4 49.61 18.95 14.38
C PRO A 4 48.94 17.68 14.89
N ALA A 5 48.49 17.72 16.15
CA ALA A 5 47.70 16.65 16.75
C ALA A 5 46.42 16.45 15.93
N ALA A 6 46.20 15.22 15.49
CA ALA A 6 45.01 14.82 14.76
C ALA A 6 43.77 15.11 15.62
N PHE A 7 42.82 15.87 15.05
CA PHE A 7 41.51 16.11 15.64
C PHE A 7 40.69 14.80 15.54
N MET A 8 40.92 13.89 16.47
CA MET A 8 40.18 12.64 16.60
C MET A 8 38.75 12.96 17.05
N GLY A 9 37.87 13.27 16.09
CA GLY A 9 36.45 13.46 16.32
C GLY A 9 35.85 12.21 16.95
N LYS A 10 35.43 12.30 18.22
CA LYS A 10 34.73 11.24 18.94
C LYS A 10 33.37 11.03 18.28
N SER A 11 33.27 10.04 17.40
CA SER A 11 32.02 9.66 16.73
C SER A 11 30.94 9.31 17.76
N ASN A 12 29.78 9.95 17.69
CA ASN A 12 28.62 9.70 18.57
C ASN A 12 27.92 8.37 18.23
N ARG A 13 28.62 7.24 18.44
CA ARG A 13 28.14 5.90 18.09
C ARG A 13 26.84 5.51 18.82
N PHE A 14 26.60 6.13 19.97
CA PHE A 14 25.36 5.97 20.75
C PHE A 14 24.16 6.66 20.09
N ILE A 15 24.36 7.81 19.43
CA ILE A 15 23.29 8.48 18.68
C ILE A 15 22.94 7.66 17.44
N SER A 16 23.95 7.14 16.71
CA SER A 16 23.69 6.28 15.56
C SER A 16 23.01 4.97 15.93
N ALA A 17 23.38 4.34 17.06
CA ALA A 17 22.74 3.10 17.53
C ALA A 17 21.28 3.34 17.98
N GLY A 18 21.02 4.46 18.67
CA GLY A 18 19.66 4.85 19.05
C GLY A 18 18.75 5.12 17.85
N ILE A 19 19.26 5.82 16.84
CA ILE A 19 18.52 6.10 15.59
C ILE A 19 18.16 4.79 14.87
N VAL A 20 19.12 3.86 14.73
CA VAL A 20 18.87 2.57 14.07
C VAL A 20 17.77 1.78 14.79
N GLY A 21 17.79 1.76 16.13
CA GLY A 21 16.73 1.10 16.91
C GLY A 21 15.35 1.70 16.67
N VAL A 22 15.25 3.04 16.63
CA VAL A 22 13.99 3.74 16.35
C VAL A 22 13.48 3.46 14.94
N VAL A 23 14.36 3.46 13.93
CA VAL A 23 13.98 3.15 12.54
C VAL A 23 13.42 1.74 12.41
N ILE A 24 14.08 0.75 13.02
CA ILE A 24 13.61 -0.64 13.00
C ILE A 24 12.25 -0.79 13.69
N ALA A 25 12.07 -0.14 14.85
CA ALA A 25 10.81 -0.17 15.57
C ALA A 25 9.67 0.42 14.73
N LEU A 26 9.89 1.55 14.05
CA LEU A 26 8.92 2.17 13.16
C LEU A 26 8.56 1.29 11.95
N LEU A 27 9.56 0.63 11.35
CA LEU A 27 9.33 -0.29 10.25
C LEU A 27 8.46 -1.48 10.68
N LEU A 28 8.77 -2.10 11.83
CA LEU A 28 7.97 -3.20 12.36
C LEU A 28 6.53 -2.76 12.66
N LEU A 29 6.36 -1.58 13.26
CA LEU A 29 5.05 -1.02 13.53
C LEU A 29 4.26 -0.82 12.23
N SER A 30 4.89 -0.21 11.23
CA SER A 30 4.25 0.03 9.93
C SER A 30 3.82 -1.26 9.23
N VAL A 31 4.62 -2.33 9.34
CA VAL A 31 4.26 -3.64 8.77
C VAL A 31 3.07 -4.26 9.51
N VAL A 32 3.08 -4.25 10.84
CA VAL A 32 1.98 -4.82 11.64
C VAL A 32 0.67 -4.10 11.35
N PHE A 33 0.65 -2.77 11.42
CA PHE A 33 -0.56 -1.98 11.22
C PHE A 33 -1.00 -1.88 9.74
N GLY A 34 -0.07 -2.06 8.79
CA GLY A 34 -0.35 -1.98 7.35
C GLY A 34 -0.68 -3.31 6.68
N SER A 35 -0.54 -4.44 7.39
CA SER A 35 -0.71 -5.78 6.81
C SER A 35 -2.17 -6.23 6.73
N TRP A 36 -3.06 -5.71 7.56
CA TRP A 36 -4.49 -6.08 7.53
C TRP A 36 -5.33 -5.10 6.71
N TYR A 37 -6.37 -5.62 6.08
CA TYR A 37 -7.42 -4.84 5.42
C TYR A 37 -8.71 -5.66 5.39
N THR A 38 -9.84 -5.00 5.19
CA THR A 38 -11.16 -5.65 5.13
C THR A 38 -11.79 -5.38 3.78
N VAL A 39 -12.44 -6.41 3.22
CA VAL A 39 -13.21 -6.30 1.98
C VAL A 39 -14.69 -6.43 2.30
N ASP A 40 -15.52 -5.55 1.77
CA ASP A 40 -16.96 -5.56 1.98
C ASP A 40 -17.64 -6.67 1.17
N GLN A 41 -18.79 -7.17 1.64
CA GLN A 41 -19.53 -8.27 1.00
C GLN A 41 -20.03 -7.95 -0.42
N GLY A 42 -20.21 -6.68 -0.75
CA GLY A 42 -20.60 -6.21 -2.08
C GLY A 42 -19.43 -6.03 -3.06
N GLU A 43 -18.20 -6.29 -2.62
CA GLU A 43 -16.98 -6.04 -3.36
C GLU A 43 -16.08 -7.29 -3.41
N ARG A 44 -15.19 -7.30 -4.40
CA ARG A 44 -14.08 -8.25 -4.52
C ARG A 44 -12.79 -7.45 -4.50
N GLY A 45 -11.86 -7.81 -3.63
CA GLY A 45 -10.53 -7.20 -3.64
C GLY A 45 -9.64 -7.88 -4.67
N VAL A 46 -9.17 -7.20 -5.71
CA VAL A 46 -8.16 -7.73 -6.64
C VAL A 46 -6.79 -7.47 -6.05
N LYS A 47 -6.05 -8.55 -5.75
CA LYS A 47 -4.69 -8.49 -5.20
C LYS A 47 -3.68 -8.36 -6.33
N LEU A 48 -2.94 -7.27 -6.31
CA LEU A 48 -1.86 -6.96 -7.23
C LEU A 48 -0.53 -7.04 -6.49
N ARG A 49 0.46 -7.72 -7.06
CA ARG A 49 1.84 -7.74 -6.58
C ARG A 49 2.73 -7.23 -7.68
N TYR A 50 3.45 -6.14 -7.44
CA TYR A 50 4.26 -5.47 -8.46
C TYR A 50 3.48 -5.13 -9.75
N GLY A 51 2.17 -4.89 -9.65
CA GLY A 51 1.29 -4.61 -10.79
C GLY A 51 0.76 -5.85 -11.52
N ALA A 52 1.14 -7.06 -11.13
CA ALA A 52 0.57 -8.30 -11.67
C ALA A 52 -0.55 -8.84 -10.75
N ILE A 53 -1.62 -9.37 -11.35
CA ILE A 53 -2.72 -9.98 -10.60
C ILE A 53 -2.24 -11.31 -10.00
N VAL A 54 -2.30 -11.42 -8.67
CA VAL A 54 -1.91 -12.64 -7.94
C VAL A 54 -3.14 -13.42 -7.47
N GLY A 55 -4.27 -12.74 -7.30
CA GLY A 55 -5.51 -13.40 -6.95
C GLY A 55 -6.61 -12.45 -6.53
N ILE A 56 -7.71 -13.03 -6.08
CA ILE A 56 -8.89 -12.32 -5.62
C ILE A 56 -9.00 -12.54 -4.10
N ALA A 57 -9.31 -11.49 -3.37
CA ALA A 57 -9.62 -11.48 -1.95
C ALA A 57 -11.14 -11.58 -1.79
N GLU A 58 -11.56 -12.51 -0.94
CA GLU A 58 -12.95 -12.70 -0.57
C GLU A 58 -13.38 -11.68 0.49
N PRO A 59 -14.69 -11.42 0.64
CA PRO A 59 -15.19 -10.54 1.69
C PRO A 59 -14.74 -10.96 3.10
N GLY A 60 -14.39 -9.97 3.92
CA GLY A 60 -13.92 -10.17 5.29
C GLY A 60 -12.49 -9.68 5.51
N LEU A 61 -11.92 -10.07 6.66
CA LEU A 61 -10.57 -9.69 7.06
C LEU A 61 -9.54 -10.45 6.23
N ASN A 62 -8.67 -9.71 5.56
CA ASN A 62 -7.60 -10.25 4.73
C ASN A 62 -6.25 -9.67 5.14
N PHE A 63 -5.19 -10.39 4.81
CA PHE A 63 -3.81 -9.97 5.02
C PHE A 63 -3.10 -9.74 3.69
N LYS A 64 -2.30 -8.68 3.64
CA LYS A 64 -1.40 -8.35 2.54
C LYS A 64 -0.01 -8.06 3.08
N VAL A 65 1.00 -8.19 2.21
CA VAL A 65 2.33 -7.70 2.51
C VAL A 65 2.36 -6.19 2.20
N PRO A 66 2.46 -5.32 3.22
CA PRO A 66 2.54 -3.88 2.97
C PRO A 66 3.75 -3.55 2.09
N PHE A 67 3.65 -2.47 1.32
CA PHE A 67 4.64 -2.01 0.32
C PHE A 67 4.77 -2.82 -0.98
N VAL A 68 4.45 -4.12 -0.95
CA VAL A 68 4.59 -5.01 -2.13
C VAL A 68 3.24 -5.29 -2.78
N ASP A 69 2.22 -5.49 -1.95
CA ASP A 69 0.89 -5.87 -2.38
C ASP A 69 -0.05 -4.65 -2.35
N THR A 70 -0.75 -4.43 -3.47
CA THR A 70 -1.83 -3.47 -3.63
C THR A 70 -3.15 -4.23 -3.75
N VAL A 71 -4.23 -3.68 -3.17
CA VAL A 71 -5.56 -4.29 -3.24
C VAL A 71 -6.51 -3.26 -3.79
N GLU A 72 -7.10 -3.58 -4.94
CA GLU A 72 -8.10 -2.74 -5.61
C GLU A 72 -9.49 -3.32 -5.36
N HIS A 73 -10.42 -2.49 -4.92
CA HIS A 73 -11.78 -2.91 -4.59
C HIS A 73 -12.68 -2.77 -5.81
N VAL A 74 -13.25 -3.89 -6.25
CA VAL A 74 -14.15 -3.92 -7.42
C VAL A 74 -15.53 -4.35 -6.96
N SER A 75 -16.52 -3.50 -7.20
CA SER A 75 -17.93 -3.82 -6.90
C SER A 75 -18.43 -4.97 -7.77
N VAL A 76 -19.10 -5.93 -7.13
CA VAL A 76 -19.82 -7.01 -7.84
C VAL A 76 -21.32 -6.74 -7.94
N GLN A 77 -21.79 -5.57 -7.51
CA GLN A 77 -23.19 -5.20 -7.60
C GLN A 77 -23.56 -4.77 -9.02
N ASN A 78 -24.76 -5.13 -9.47
CA ASN A 78 -25.29 -4.68 -10.75
C ASN A 78 -25.56 -3.17 -10.69
N GLN A 79 -24.76 -2.40 -11.43
CA GLN A 79 -25.02 -1.00 -11.66
C GLN A 79 -25.94 -0.85 -12.88
N THR A 80 -27.17 -0.40 -12.65
CA THR A 80 -28.10 -0.06 -13.74
C THR A 80 -27.66 1.27 -14.35
N ILE A 81 -26.98 1.21 -15.49
CA ILE A 81 -26.60 2.40 -16.24
C ILE A 81 -27.85 2.92 -16.94
N LEU A 82 -28.54 3.88 -16.33
CA LEU A 82 -29.67 4.56 -16.96
C LEU A 82 -29.10 5.53 -18.00
N TYR A 83 -29.19 5.14 -19.26
CA TYR A 83 -28.81 5.99 -20.39
C TYR A 83 -29.90 7.03 -20.66
N ASP A 84 -30.00 8.03 -19.79
CA ASP A 84 -31.03 9.09 -19.83
C ASP A 84 -30.86 10.07 -21.02
N ARG A 85 -29.80 9.91 -21.82
CA ARG A 85 -29.44 10.87 -22.88
C ARG A 85 -28.82 10.24 -24.12
N LEU A 86 -29.26 9.05 -24.50
CA LEU A 86 -29.03 8.56 -25.87
C LEU A 86 -30.08 9.21 -26.77
N GLU A 87 -29.67 10.20 -27.55
CA GLU A 87 -30.44 10.70 -28.69
C GLU A 87 -30.66 9.53 -29.67
N SER A 88 -31.72 8.76 -29.46
CA SER A 88 -32.10 7.66 -30.33
C SER A 88 -32.72 8.24 -31.59
N TYR A 89 -31.91 8.53 -32.60
CA TYR A 89 -32.41 8.91 -33.91
C TYR A 89 -32.82 7.63 -34.65
N SER A 90 -34.13 7.39 -34.79
CA SER A 90 -34.61 6.34 -35.70
C SER A 90 -34.31 6.79 -37.13
N LYS A 91 -33.71 5.92 -37.93
CA LYS A 91 -33.29 6.19 -39.31
C LYS A 91 -34.45 6.22 -40.31
N ASP A 92 -35.66 6.47 -39.83
CA ASP A 92 -36.91 6.35 -40.58
C ASP A 92 -37.55 7.74 -40.70
N GLN A 93 -37.10 8.51 -41.69
CA GLN A 93 -37.74 9.71 -42.23
C GLN A 93 -37.73 9.62 -43.75
#